data_AF-A0A354CXI6-F1
#
_entry.id   AF-A0A354CXI6-F1
#
_cell.length_a   1.000
_cell.length_b   1.000
_cell.length_c   1.000
_cell.angle_alpha   90.00
_cell.angle_beta   90.00
_cell.angle_gamma   90.00
#
_symmetry.space_group_name_H-M   'P 1'
#
loop_
_entity.id
_entity.type
_entity.pdbx_description
1 polymer ?
#
loop_
_entity_poly.entity_id
_entity_poly.type
_entity_poly.pdbx_seq_one_letter_code
_entity_poly.pdbx_strand_id
1 'polypeptide(L)'
;MSDAPSCLCRPDAGDVCAKARGRRVGAVLRDAGWRVFSAACLAGESALGLAGDDDLTEGVGVYGRHAAAPSGSDAHRTAAPVVHKPVRVRLPAGGDRGRRPRDLTEGLVEMTGSPQILGVIPARGGSKSVPRKNLHPVAGKPLLVWTIEAARHSRRLTRWVVSTEDAEIAELAQRHGAEVLPRPPELAGDEVSTLAVIQHALAHIPSDIVVVLHPTSPIRRRDLVDASIEKFLSSHAESLGTVHRDYSYEYGQLMPRRQEIAPRLVDNGSVYVLKAELVRAGRWLGDRLAVFETSREEGAEIDEPFDLWLVEHILRYRWKDQRRPDALSRSQHRVTVASKRSAPSKGVL
;
A
#
# COMPACT_ATOMS: atom_id res chain seq x y z
N MET A 1 28.25 32.63 20.13
CA MET A 1 29.08 31.59 19.48
C MET A 1 28.16 30.79 18.58
N SER A 2 28.42 30.79 17.28
CA SER A 2 27.51 30.26 16.25
C SER A 2 27.28 28.74 16.38
N ASP A 3 26.03 28.30 16.26
CA ASP A 3 25.65 26.89 16.13
C ASP A 3 26.00 26.39 14.72
N ALA A 4 27.30 26.13 14.52
CA ALA A 4 27.79 25.48 13.32
C ALA A 4 27.30 24.02 13.28
N PRO A 5 26.70 23.55 12.18
CA PRO A 5 26.22 22.17 12.07
C PRO A 5 27.40 21.19 12.16
N SER A 6 27.25 20.13 12.96
CA SER A 6 28.23 19.05 13.07
C SER A 6 27.82 17.89 12.15
N CYS A 7 28.76 17.37 11.37
CA CYS A 7 28.57 16.11 10.65
C CYS A 7 29.01 14.94 11.55
N LEU A 8 28.14 13.96 11.72
CA LEU A 8 28.35 12.78 12.55
C LEU A 8 28.21 11.54 11.66
N CYS A 9 29.13 10.59 11.75
CA CYS A 9 29.07 9.34 10.98
C CYS A 9 29.15 8.13 11.92
N ARG A 10 28.51 7.02 11.52
CA ARG A 10 28.43 5.79 12.32
C ARG A 10 29.39 4.72 11.74
N PRO A 11 30.41 4.27 12.49
CA PRO A 11 31.44 3.39 11.96
C PRO A 11 30.94 2.01 11.49
N ASP A 12 29.86 1.51 12.09
CA ASP A 12 29.42 0.12 11.93
C ASP A 12 28.33 -0.06 10.86
N ALA A 13 27.95 1.03 10.19
CA ALA A 13 26.80 1.08 9.28
C ALA A 13 27.15 1.67 7.91
N GLY A 14 28.27 1.24 7.31
CA GLY A 14 28.58 1.47 5.89
C GLY A 14 28.39 2.92 5.40
N ASP A 15 29.20 3.85 5.91
CA ASP A 15 29.30 5.24 5.46
C ASP A 15 27.99 6.06 5.46
N VAL A 16 27.16 5.88 6.49
CA VAL A 16 26.02 6.77 6.76
C VAL A 16 26.48 7.98 7.58
N CYS A 17 26.25 9.18 7.07
CA CYS A 17 26.53 10.44 7.75
C CYS A 17 25.24 11.28 7.94
N ALA A 18 25.13 11.90 9.11
CA ALA A 18 24.01 12.76 9.49
C ALA A 18 24.50 14.17 9.79
N LYS A 19 23.69 15.17 9.45
CA LYS A 19 23.94 16.58 9.79
C LYS A 19 22.99 16.99 10.91
N ALA A 20 23.53 17.39 12.05
CA ALA A 20 22.77 17.78 13.22
C ALA A 20 22.96 19.26 13.54
N ARG A 21 21.89 19.92 13.97
CA ARG A 21 21.89 21.29 14.49
C ARG A 21 21.24 21.29 15.89
N GLY A 22 21.91 21.91 16.86
CA GLY A 22 21.48 21.94 18.27
C GLY A 22 22.25 20.98 19.20
N ARG A 23 22.61 21.47 20.39
CA ARG A 23 23.49 20.74 21.34
C ARG A 23 22.90 19.43 21.88
N ARG A 24 21.57 19.35 22.04
CA ARG A 24 20.87 18.15 22.55
C ARG A 24 20.90 17.01 21.54
N VAL A 25 20.64 17.32 20.29
CA VAL A 25 20.66 16.37 19.17
C VAL A 25 22.06 15.77 18.98
N GLY A 26 23.10 16.60 19.10
CA GLY A 26 24.49 16.14 19.05
C GLY A 26 24.89 15.24 20.23
N ALA A 27 24.28 15.41 21.41
CA ALA A 27 24.52 14.53 22.57
C ALA A 27 23.88 13.14 22.37
N VAL A 28 22.61 13.10 21.97
CA VAL A 28 21.87 11.84 21.71
C VAL A 28 22.55 10.99 20.64
N LEU A 29 23.06 11.61 19.57
CA LEU A 29 23.75 10.88 18.50
C LEU A 29 25.12 10.35 18.95
N ARG A 30 25.86 11.10 19.79
CA ARG A 30 27.12 10.62 20.38
C ARG A 30 26.90 9.45 21.32
N ASP A 31 25.85 9.50 22.14
CA ASP A 31 25.46 8.39 23.03
C ASP A 31 25.04 7.14 22.25
N ALA A 32 24.51 7.31 21.04
CA ALA A 32 24.21 6.23 20.09
C ALA A 32 25.44 5.73 19.29
N GLY A 33 26.65 6.15 19.66
CA GLY A 33 27.92 5.68 19.09
C GLY A 33 28.41 6.44 17.84
N TRP A 34 27.80 7.57 17.50
CA TRP A 34 28.20 8.37 16.33
C TRP A 34 29.38 9.27 16.65
N ARG A 35 30.37 9.33 15.74
CA ARG A 35 31.59 10.13 15.93
C ARG A 35 31.57 11.39 15.07
N VAL A 36 32.08 12.50 15.63
CA VAL A 36 32.23 13.77 14.91
C VAL A 36 33.40 13.63 13.94
N PHE A 37 33.16 13.84 12.65
CA PHE A 37 34.22 13.94 11.65
C PHE A 37 34.34 15.40 11.19
N SER A 38 35.55 15.94 11.20
CA SER A 38 35.79 17.35 10.89
C SER A 38 35.62 17.65 9.38
N ALA A 39 34.79 18.66 9.12
CA ALA A 39 34.77 19.64 8.02
C ALA A 39 34.90 19.25 6.53
N ALA A 40 35.18 18.01 6.11
CA ALA A 40 35.48 17.73 4.69
C ALA A 40 34.32 17.18 3.83
N CYS A 41 33.11 16.96 4.38
CA CYS A 41 32.00 16.35 3.61
C CYS A 41 31.25 17.29 2.64
N LEU A 42 31.66 18.55 2.50
CA LEU A 42 30.93 19.57 1.71
C LEU A 42 31.53 19.90 0.33
N ALA A 43 32.53 19.16 -0.15
CA ALA A 43 33.03 19.33 -1.51
C ALA A 43 32.33 18.33 -2.45
N GLY A 44 31.19 18.74 -3.02
CA GLY A 44 30.40 17.91 -3.94
C GLY A 44 29.02 18.48 -4.23
N GLU A 45 29.02 19.73 -4.72
CA GLU A 45 28.04 20.39 -5.58
C GLU A 45 26.55 20.47 -5.22
N SER A 46 26.08 21.73 -5.35
CA SER A 46 24.70 22.21 -5.47
C SER A 46 23.83 22.19 -4.21
N ALA A 47 24.05 23.24 -3.41
CA ALA A 47 23.06 23.92 -2.60
C ALA A 47 21.63 23.87 -3.19
N LEU A 48 20.80 22.98 -2.66
CA LEU A 48 19.34 23.07 -2.76
C LEU A 48 18.79 23.44 -1.38
N GLY A 49 18.72 24.76 -1.15
CA GLY A 49 17.71 25.43 -0.34
C GLY A 49 17.46 24.92 1.08
N LEU A 50 18.37 25.23 2.01
CA LEU A 50 17.93 25.67 3.33
C LEU A 50 18.03 27.20 3.35
N ALA A 51 17.21 27.85 2.54
CA ALA A 51 17.04 29.29 2.55
C ALA A 51 15.59 29.58 2.97
N GLY A 52 15.44 30.24 4.12
CA GLY A 52 14.17 30.76 4.62
C GLY A 52 13.39 29.75 5.46
N ASP A 53 13.70 29.67 6.75
CA ASP A 53 12.69 29.61 7.82
C ASP A 53 13.44 29.62 9.16
N ASP A 54 13.44 30.79 9.80
CA ASP A 54 14.05 31.06 11.12
C ASP A 54 13.30 30.37 12.28
N ASP A 55 12.52 29.31 12.01
CA ASP A 55 11.61 28.68 13.00
C ASP A 55 11.94 27.20 13.28
N LEU A 56 13.07 26.69 12.77
CA LEU A 56 13.53 25.33 13.07
C LEU A 56 14.47 25.32 14.28
N THR A 57 13.92 25.00 15.44
CA THR A 57 14.68 24.92 16.70
C THR A 57 15.50 23.63 16.84
N GLU A 58 15.11 22.48 16.26
CA GLU A 58 15.89 21.22 16.27
C GLU A 58 15.55 20.30 15.07
N GLY A 59 16.55 19.59 14.50
CA GLY A 59 16.32 18.62 13.40
C GLY A 59 17.54 17.80 12.97
N VAL A 60 17.30 16.62 12.40
CA VAL A 60 18.33 15.69 11.86
C VAL A 60 17.99 15.32 10.41
N GLY A 61 18.95 15.44 9.51
CA GLY A 61 18.89 14.87 8.16
C GLY A 61 19.93 13.75 8.01
N VAL A 62 19.52 12.60 7.45
CA VAL A 62 20.39 11.44 7.19
C VAL A 62 20.63 11.32 5.69
N TYR A 63 21.89 11.16 5.28
CA TYR A 63 22.29 11.01 3.88
C TYR A 63 23.21 9.80 3.74
N GLY A 64 22.95 8.93 2.75
CA GLY A 64 23.85 7.84 2.36
C GLY A 64 24.54 8.16 1.03
N ARG A 65 25.83 7.83 0.89
CA ARG A 65 26.49 7.77 -0.44
C ARG A 65 26.38 6.35 -1.01
N HIS A 66 26.31 6.26 -2.34
CA HIS A 66 26.40 5.01 -3.08
C HIS A 66 27.73 4.28 -2.83
N ALA A 67 27.67 2.95 -2.73
CA ALA A 67 28.82 2.07 -2.88
C ALA A 67 29.48 2.24 -4.27
N ALA A 68 30.80 2.19 -4.31
CA ALA A 68 31.59 2.32 -5.54
C ALA A 68 31.19 1.27 -6.60
N ALA A 69 31.17 1.69 -7.87
CA ALA A 69 30.98 0.81 -9.02
C ALA A 69 32.12 -0.23 -9.11
N PRO A 70 31.86 -1.48 -9.55
CA PRO A 70 32.93 -2.40 -9.88
C PRO A 70 33.67 -1.93 -11.14
N SER A 71 35.00 -1.96 -11.09
CA SER A 71 35.87 -1.69 -12.22
C SER A 71 35.79 -2.84 -13.23
N GLY A 72 35.19 -2.62 -14.39
CA GLY A 72 35.18 -3.56 -15.51
C GLY A 72 34.30 -3.06 -16.65
N SER A 73 34.87 -2.98 -17.85
CA SER A 73 34.30 -2.36 -19.04
C SER A 73 33.07 -3.10 -19.58
N ASP A 74 31.88 -2.51 -19.42
CA ASP A 74 30.91 -2.41 -20.52
C ASP A 74 29.83 -1.38 -20.20
N ALA A 75 29.76 -0.36 -21.05
CA ALA A 75 28.89 0.80 -20.87
C ALA A 75 27.53 0.56 -21.53
N HIS A 76 26.53 0.20 -20.73
CA HIS A 76 25.12 0.38 -21.12
C HIS A 76 24.32 1.07 -20.01
N ARG A 77 23.84 2.27 -20.38
CA ARG A 77 23.00 3.23 -19.64
C ARG A 77 22.24 2.65 -18.44
N THR A 78 22.72 2.96 -17.23
CA THR A 78 21.94 2.87 -15.99
C THR A 78 21.09 4.14 -15.82
N ALA A 79 19.81 3.94 -15.52
CA ALA A 79 18.86 5.02 -15.24
C ALA A 79 19.26 5.79 -13.96
N ALA A 80 18.99 7.10 -13.93
CA ALA A 80 19.26 7.96 -12.78
C ALA A 80 18.51 7.50 -11.51
N PRO A 81 19.12 7.59 -10.31
CA PRO A 81 18.48 7.18 -9.07
C PRO A 81 17.31 8.11 -8.69
N VAL A 82 16.17 7.50 -8.37
CA VAL A 82 15.01 8.18 -7.77
C VAL A 82 15.31 8.46 -6.30
N VAL A 83 15.58 9.74 -5.98
CA VAL A 83 15.72 10.19 -4.59
C VAL A 83 14.31 10.34 -3.97
N HIS A 84 13.94 9.45 -3.05
CA HIS A 84 12.74 9.66 -2.23
C HIS A 84 12.96 10.82 -1.26
N LYS A 85 12.16 11.90 -1.38
CA LYS A 85 12.09 12.95 -0.36
C LYS A 85 11.53 12.37 0.94
N PRO A 86 12.01 12.79 2.13
CA PRO A 86 11.42 12.35 3.39
C PRO A 86 9.97 12.82 3.51
N VAL A 87 9.06 11.87 3.73
CA VAL A 87 7.63 12.11 3.98
C VAL A 87 7.46 12.65 5.40
N ARG A 88 6.96 13.88 5.54
CA ARG A 88 6.60 14.47 6.84
C ARG A 88 5.22 13.95 7.26
N VAL A 89 5.14 13.19 8.35
CA VAL A 89 3.86 12.84 8.99
C VAL A 89 3.67 13.74 10.22
N ARG A 90 2.64 14.58 10.21
CA ARG A 90 2.27 15.44 11.36
C ARG A 90 1.20 14.71 12.17
N LEU A 91 1.51 14.30 13.39
CA LEU A 91 0.49 13.88 14.36
C LEU A 91 -0.12 15.13 15.00
N PRO A 92 -1.44 15.22 15.19
CA PRO A 92 -2.05 16.36 15.85
C PRO A 92 -1.73 16.34 17.34
N ALA A 93 -0.92 17.30 17.79
CA ALA A 93 -0.80 17.63 19.21
C ALA A 93 -2.00 18.51 19.58
N GLY A 94 -2.75 18.10 20.60
CA GLY A 94 -3.90 18.83 21.09
C GLY A 94 -3.53 20.19 21.68
N GLY A 95 -4.45 21.14 21.54
CA GLY A 95 -4.51 22.36 22.34
C GLY A 95 -4.04 23.62 21.62
N ASP A 96 -4.95 24.25 20.87
CA ASP A 96 -5.08 25.70 20.97
C ASP A 96 -6.52 26.12 20.69
N ARG A 97 -7.10 26.86 21.65
CA ARG A 97 -8.44 27.44 21.58
C ARG A 97 -8.25 28.88 21.14
N GLY A 98 -8.74 29.22 19.94
CA GLY A 98 -8.96 30.63 19.60
C GLY A 98 -8.15 31.17 18.43
N ARG A 99 -8.36 30.62 17.24
CA ARG A 99 -8.32 31.41 15.99
C ARG A 99 -9.37 30.85 15.07
N ARG A 100 -10.37 31.67 14.69
CA ARG A 100 -11.30 31.32 13.61
C ARG A 100 -10.46 31.17 12.34
N PRO A 101 -10.44 29.99 11.69
CA PRO A 101 -9.81 29.87 10.39
C PRO A 101 -10.54 30.82 9.43
N ARG A 102 -9.80 31.72 8.78
CA ARG A 102 -10.31 32.44 7.61
C ARG A 102 -10.66 31.39 6.56
N ASP A 103 -11.82 31.57 5.96
CA ASP A 103 -12.38 30.75 4.89
C ASP A 103 -11.31 30.33 3.88
N LEU A 104 -10.97 29.04 3.89
CA LEU A 104 -10.25 28.33 2.84
C LEU A 104 -11.29 27.75 1.86
N THR A 105 -12.18 28.60 1.36
CA THR A 105 -13.14 28.27 0.31
C THR A 105 -12.68 28.74 -1.07
N GLU A 106 -11.37 28.96 -1.25
CA GLU A 106 -10.77 29.11 -2.57
C GLU A 106 -10.16 27.76 -2.98
N GLY A 107 -10.94 26.96 -3.72
CA GLY A 107 -10.45 25.76 -4.39
C GLY A 107 -11.31 24.51 -4.30
N LEU A 108 -12.49 24.56 -3.70
CA LEU A 108 -13.50 23.50 -3.90
C LEU A 108 -14.13 23.71 -5.28
N VAL A 109 -13.48 23.17 -6.30
CA VAL A 109 -14.22 22.77 -7.50
C VAL A 109 -15.23 21.74 -7.00
N GLU A 110 -16.49 22.17 -6.87
CA GLU A 110 -17.60 21.25 -6.69
C GLU A 110 -17.57 20.25 -7.86
N MET A 111 -17.11 19.04 -7.58
CA MET A 111 -17.34 17.89 -8.45
C MET A 111 -18.84 17.65 -8.43
N THR A 112 -19.57 18.20 -9.39
CA THR A 112 -21.04 18.17 -9.50
C THR A 112 -21.60 16.79 -9.91
N GLY A 113 -20.88 15.70 -9.59
CA GLY A 113 -21.30 14.32 -9.83
C GLY A 113 -20.61 13.34 -8.89
N SER A 114 -21.27 12.21 -8.61
CA SER A 114 -20.60 11.09 -7.94
C SER A 114 -19.44 10.59 -8.82
N PRO A 115 -18.26 10.29 -8.25
CA PRO A 115 -17.08 9.93 -9.03
C PRO A 115 -17.33 8.65 -9.85
N GLN A 116 -16.86 8.63 -11.09
CA GLN A 116 -16.88 7.44 -11.94
C GLN A 116 -15.78 6.47 -11.48
N ILE A 117 -16.20 5.28 -11.05
CA ILE A 117 -15.34 4.25 -10.48
C ILE A 117 -15.37 3.02 -11.39
N LEU A 118 -14.26 2.74 -12.05
CA LEU A 118 -14.09 1.61 -12.96
C LEU A 118 -13.46 0.42 -12.24
N GLY A 119 -14.11 -0.73 -12.24
CA GLY A 119 -13.47 -2.00 -11.87
C GLY A 119 -12.72 -2.62 -13.05
N VAL A 120 -11.49 -3.06 -12.85
CA VAL A 120 -10.70 -3.76 -13.87
C VAL A 120 -10.22 -5.09 -13.30
N ILE A 121 -10.60 -6.18 -13.96
CA ILE A 121 -10.14 -7.54 -13.69
C ILE A 121 -9.14 -7.93 -14.78
N PRO A 122 -7.82 -7.79 -14.56
CA PRO A 122 -6.83 -8.21 -15.54
C PRO A 122 -6.69 -9.74 -15.55
N ALA A 123 -7.05 -10.39 -16.65
CA ALA A 123 -6.99 -11.85 -16.79
C ALA A 123 -6.33 -12.25 -18.11
N ARG A 124 -5.00 -12.47 -18.10
CA ARG A 124 -4.27 -12.96 -19.29
C ARG A 124 -4.38 -14.48 -19.43
N GLY A 125 -4.30 -14.99 -20.65
CA GLY A 125 -4.29 -16.42 -20.96
C GLY A 125 -2.97 -17.11 -20.61
N GLY A 126 -1.86 -16.40 -20.79
CA GLY A 126 -0.51 -16.91 -20.51
C GLY A 126 -0.17 -16.92 -19.02
N SER A 127 -0.08 -18.09 -18.40
CA SER A 127 0.47 -18.25 -17.05
C SER A 127 1.51 -19.37 -17.03
N LYS A 128 2.72 -19.05 -16.53
CA LYS A 128 3.88 -19.96 -16.55
C LYS A 128 3.81 -21.02 -15.45
N SER A 129 3.50 -20.61 -14.22
CA SER A 129 3.50 -21.49 -13.05
C SER A 129 2.28 -22.39 -12.97
N VAL A 130 1.11 -21.86 -13.34
CA VAL A 130 -0.15 -22.62 -13.42
C VAL A 130 -0.74 -22.41 -14.81
N PRO A 131 -0.61 -23.37 -15.74
CA PRO A 131 -1.17 -23.25 -17.08
C PRO A 131 -2.68 -22.93 -17.03
N ARG A 132 -3.10 -21.96 -17.85
CA ARG A 132 -4.51 -21.50 -17.92
C ARG A 132 -5.10 -21.14 -16.54
N LYS A 133 -4.30 -20.57 -15.62
CA LYS A 133 -4.66 -20.23 -14.22
C LYS A 133 -6.06 -19.63 -14.05
N ASN A 134 -6.44 -18.66 -14.90
CA ASN A 134 -7.73 -17.97 -14.81
C ASN A 134 -8.94 -18.87 -15.12
N LEU A 135 -8.75 -19.93 -15.90
CA LEU A 135 -9.76 -20.95 -16.20
C LEU A 135 -9.70 -22.15 -15.27
N HIS A 136 -8.60 -22.31 -14.53
CA HIS A 136 -8.39 -23.45 -13.65
C HIS A 136 -9.53 -23.54 -12.61
N PRO A 137 -10.17 -24.71 -12.43
CA PRO A 137 -11.17 -24.89 -11.40
C PRO A 137 -10.57 -24.76 -10.01
N VAL A 138 -11.19 -23.96 -9.15
CA VAL A 138 -10.83 -23.79 -7.73
C VAL A 138 -12.12 -23.84 -6.92
N ALA A 139 -12.25 -24.84 -6.04
CA ALA A 139 -13.45 -25.07 -5.23
C ALA A 139 -14.76 -25.13 -6.05
N GLY A 140 -14.70 -25.78 -7.23
CA GLY A 140 -15.85 -26.05 -8.09
C GLY A 140 -16.22 -24.94 -9.09
N LYS A 141 -15.44 -23.86 -9.18
CA LYS A 141 -15.63 -22.77 -10.15
C LYS A 141 -14.29 -22.38 -10.81
N PRO A 142 -14.25 -21.96 -12.08
CA PRO A 142 -13.03 -21.38 -12.65
C PRO A 142 -12.53 -20.19 -11.82
N LEU A 143 -11.21 -20.04 -11.67
CA LEU A 143 -10.60 -19.05 -10.78
C LEU A 143 -11.15 -17.63 -11.03
N LEU A 144 -11.22 -17.21 -12.29
CA LEU A 144 -11.70 -15.88 -12.68
C LEU A 144 -13.12 -15.58 -12.18
N VAL A 145 -13.98 -16.60 -12.09
CA VAL A 145 -15.39 -16.45 -11.72
C VAL A 145 -15.54 -15.92 -10.30
N TRP A 146 -14.63 -16.27 -9.38
CA TRP A 146 -14.64 -15.74 -8.01
C TRP A 146 -14.52 -14.21 -8.00
N THR A 147 -13.66 -13.66 -8.85
CA THR A 147 -13.45 -12.21 -8.96
C THR A 147 -14.57 -11.51 -9.73
N ILE A 148 -15.13 -12.15 -10.77
CA ILE A 148 -16.32 -11.66 -11.46
C ILE A 148 -17.50 -11.53 -10.48
N GLU A 149 -17.72 -12.54 -9.65
CA GLU A 149 -18.77 -12.50 -8.63
C GLU A 149 -18.53 -11.37 -7.62
N ALA A 150 -17.28 -11.15 -7.18
CA ALA A 150 -16.94 -10.04 -6.28
C ALA A 150 -17.22 -8.67 -6.91
N ALA A 151 -16.83 -8.45 -8.18
CA ALA A 151 -17.10 -7.20 -8.90
C ALA A 151 -18.60 -6.98 -9.08
N ARG A 152 -19.35 -8.02 -9.49
CA ARG A 152 -20.81 -7.96 -9.69
C ARG A 152 -21.57 -7.63 -8.41
N HIS A 153 -21.08 -8.04 -7.24
CA HIS A 153 -21.74 -7.76 -5.96
C HIS A 153 -21.48 -6.34 -5.44
N SER A 154 -20.47 -5.63 -5.98
CA SER A 154 -20.17 -4.26 -5.60
C SER A 154 -21.28 -3.31 -6.02
N ARG A 155 -21.66 -2.41 -5.11
CA ARG A 155 -22.62 -1.32 -5.39
C ARG A 155 -21.93 0.01 -5.68
N ARG A 156 -20.62 0.07 -5.48
CA ARG A 156 -19.80 1.27 -5.65
C ARG A 156 -19.12 1.35 -7.01
N LEU A 157 -18.89 0.22 -7.68
CA LEU A 157 -18.39 0.21 -9.06
C LEU A 157 -19.47 0.77 -10.00
N THR A 158 -19.13 1.84 -10.72
CA THR A 158 -20.03 2.42 -11.75
C THR A 158 -20.06 1.58 -13.02
N ARG A 159 -18.93 0.96 -13.35
CA ARG A 159 -18.74 0.02 -14.46
C ARG A 159 -17.58 -0.90 -14.10
N TRP A 160 -17.53 -2.09 -14.65
CA TRP A 160 -16.40 -2.99 -14.47
C TRP A 160 -16.22 -3.89 -15.69
N VAL A 161 -14.96 -4.24 -15.98
CA VAL A 161 -14.58 -5.03 -17.14
C VAL A 161 -13.56 -6.11 -16.80
N VAL A 162 -13.61 -7.22 -17.54
CA VAL A 162 -12.50 -8.17 -17.63
C VAL A 162 -11.62 -7.76 -18.80
N SER A 163 -10.36 -7.41 -18.54
CA SER A 163 -9.38 -7.14 -19.59
C SER A 163 -8.65 -8.43 -19.94
N THR A 164 -8.76 -8.89 -21.19
CA THR A 164 -8.12 -10.12 -21.65
C THR A 164 -7.86 -10.10 -23.16
N GLU A 165 -6.77 -10.73 -23.58
CA GLU A 165 -6.42 -11.02 -24.97
C GLU A 165 -6.91 -12.41 -25.41
N ASP A 166 -7.33 -13.23 -24.46
CA ASP A 166 -7.61 -14.64 -24.66
C ASP A 166 -9.10 -14.90 -24.92
N ALA A 167 -9.41 -15.51 -26.06
CA ALA A 167 -10.79 -15.72 -26.51
C ALA A 167 -11.61 -16.61 -25.56
N GLU A 168 -11.01 -17.65 -24.98
CA GLU A 168 -11.72 -18.56 -24.07
C GLU A 168 -11.97 -17.89 -22.69
N ILE A 169 -11.02 -17.07 -22.21
CA ILE A 169 -11.24 -16.22 -21.03
C ILE A 169 -12.34 -15.19 -21.29
N ALA A 170 -12.35 -14.55 -22.46
CA ALA A 170 -13.39 -13.60 -22.85
C ALA A 170 -14.78 -14.28 -22.88
N GLU A 171 -14.88 -15.45 -23.50
CA GLU A 171 -16.13 -16.21 -23.56
C GLU A 171 -16.61 -16.63 -22.17
N LEU A 172 -15.70 -17.12 -21.31
CA LEU A 172 -16.02 -17.42 -19.91
C LEU A 172 -16.56 -16.19 -19.19
N ALA A 173 -15.87 -15.05 -19.30
CA ALA A 173 -16.26 -13.81 -18.66
C ALA A 173 -17.67 -13.37 -19.09
N GLN A 174 -17.96 -13.40 -20.38
CA GLN A 174 -19.27 -13.06 -20.95
C GLN A 174 -20.38 -14.00 -20.46
N ARG A 175 -20.12 -15.32 -20.41
CA ARG A 175 -21.08 -16.31 -19.85
C ARG A 175 -21.42 -16.03 -18.38
N HIS A 176 -20.52 -15.39 -17.64
CA HIS A 176 -20.72 -14.96 -16.26
C HIS A 176 -21.22 -13.51 -16.12
N GLY A 177 -21.63 -12.88 -17.23
CA GLY A 177 -22.24 -11.54 -17.25
C GLY A 177 -21.24 -10.39 -17.11
N ALA A 178 -19.96 -10.64 -17.35
CA ALA A 178 -18.94 -9.60 -17.38
C ALA A 178 -18.83 -8.94 -18.75
N GLU A 179 -18.65 -7.62 -18.75
CA GLU A 179 -18.17 -6.91 -19.93
C GLU A 179 -16.69 -7.25 -20.16
N VAL A 180 -16.31 -7.48 -21.41
CA VAL A 180 -14.93 -7.76 -21.80
C VAL A 180 -14.33 -6.58 -22.51
N LEU A 181 -13.16 -6.14 -22.06
CA LEU A 181 -12.31 -5.20 -22.77
C LEU A 181 -11.19 -6.00 -23.48
N PRO A 182 -11.22 -6.13 -24.82
CA PRO A 182 -10.17 -6.79 -25.57
C PRO A 182 -8.82 -6.14 -25.28
N ARG A 183 -7.85 -6.94 -24.85
CA ARG A 183 -6.50 -6.49 -24.55
C ARG A 183 -5.62 -6.71 -25.79
N PRO A 184 -4.88 -5.68 -26.26
CA PRO A 184 -3.88 -5.84 -27.30
C PRO A 184 -2.82 -6.88 -26.89
N PRO A 185 -2.38 -7.77 -27.80
CA PRO A 185 -1.41 -8.82 -27.49
C PRO A 185 -0.10 -8.31 -26.86
N GLU A 186 0.35 -7.11 -27.22
CA GLU A 186 1.53 -6.46 -26.65
C GLU A 186 1.41 -6.16 -25.16
N LEU A 187 0.20 -6.13 -24.60
CA LEU A 187 -0.07 -5.96 -23.17
C LEU A 187 -0.27 -7.29 -22.43
N ALA A 188 -0.03 -8.43 -23.08
CA ALA A 188 -0.17 -9.76 -22.48
C ALA A 188 1.17 -10.44 -22.12
N GLY A 189 2.30 -9.79 -22.43
CA GLY A 189 3.65 -10.32 -22.13
C GLY A 189 3.94 -10.45 -20.63
N ASP A 190 4.93 -11.28 -20.28
CA ASP A 190 5.30 -11.54 -18.88
C ASP A 190 5.85 -10.30 -18.17
N GLU A 191 6.61 -9.48 -18.88
CA GLU A 191 7.23 -8.25 -18.37
C GLU A 191 6.27 -7.05 -18.39
N VAL A 192 5.03 -7.24 -18.88
CA VAL A 192 4.04 -6.16 -18.93
C VAL A 192 3.49 -5.91 -17.53
N SER A 193 3.73 -4.70 -17.03
CA SER A 193 3.17 -4.27 -15.74
C SER A 193 1.63 -4.24 -15.78
N THR A 194 0.99 -4.59 -14.66
CA THR A 194 -0.45 -4.38 -14.48
C THR A 194 -0.84 -2.93 -14.77
N LEU A 195 0.01 -1.97 -14.39
CA LEU A 195 -0.22 -0.55 -14.64
C LEU A 195 -0.51 -0.23 -16.12
N ALA A 196 0.24 -0.81 -17.06
CA ALA A 196 0.02 -0.60 -18.50
C ALA A 196 -1.36 -1.14 -18.95
N VAL A 197 -1.78 -2.28 -18.39
CA VAL A 197 -3.13 -2.84 -18.64
C VAL A 197 -4.23 -1.92 -18.12
N ILE A 198 -4.02 -1.31 -16.94
CA ILE A 198 -5.00 -0.37 -16.36
C ILE A 198 -5.03 0.95 -17.15
N GLN A 199 -3.88 1.44 -17.64
CA GLN A 199 -3.83 2.61 -18.51
C GLN A 199 -4.61 2.38 -19.81
N HIS A 200 -4.45 1.20 -20.42
CA HIS A 200 -5.25 0.80 -21.58
C HIS A 200 -6.76 0.81 -21.26
N ALA A 201 -7.16 0.28 -20.09
CA ALA A 201 -8.56 0.32 -19.67
C ALA A 201 -9.09 1.75 -19.49
N LEU A 202 -8.32 2.62 -18.85
CA LEU A 202 -8.70 4.03 -18.64
C LEU A 202 -8.72 4.86 -19.93
N ALA A 203 -7.98 4.45 -20.96
CA ALA A 203 -8.04 5.09 -22.28
C ALA A 203 -9.35 4.78 -23.02
N HIS A 204 -9.90 3.58 -22.83
CA HIS A 204 -11.16 3.14 -23.45
C HIS A 204 -12.40 3.50 -22.61
N ILE A 205 -12.24 3.52 -21.29
CA ILE A 205 -13.31 3.81 -20.34
C ILE A 205 -12.81 4.89 -19.38
N PRO A 206 -12.96 6.18 -19.75
CA PRO A 206 -12.57 7.29 -18.89
C PRO A 206 -13.30 7.21 -17.55
N SER A 207 -12.54 7.34 -16.47
CA SER A 207 -13.05 7.32 -15.09
C SER A 207 -12.15 8.15 -14.18
N ASP A 208 -12.65 8.48 -12.99
CA ASP A 208 -11.94 9.25 -11.96
C ASP A 208 -11.11 8.34 -11.05
N ILE A 209 -11.64 7.15 -10.79
CA ILE A 209 -11.06 6.14 -9.91
C ILE A 209 -11.06 4.80 -10.64
N VAL A 210 -10.00 4.02 -10.44
CA VAL A 210 -9.92 2.65 -10.91
C VAL A 210 -9.69 1.69 -9.76
N VAL A 211 -10.42 0.58 -9.79
CA VAL A 211 -10.37 -0.50 -8.80
C VAL A 211 -9.81 -1.73 -9.49
N VAL A 212 -8.61 -2.17 -9.11
CA VAL A 212 -7.98 -3.36 -9.68
C VAL A 212 -8.31 -4.57 -8.82
N LEU A 213 -8.81 -5.62 -9.45
CA LEU A 213 -9.23 -6.87 -8.80
C LEU A 213 -8.49 -8.05 -9.43
N HIS A 214 -7.42 -8.53 -8.80
CA HIS A 214 -6.63 -9.64 -9.37
C HIS A 214 -7.35 -11.00 -9.25
N PRO A 215 -7.47 -11.78 -10.34
CA PRO A 215 -8.03 -13.13 -10.26
C PRO A 215 -7.29 -14.08 -9.30
N THR A 216 -6.00 -13.84 -9.05
CA THR A 216 -5.12 -14.66 -8.21
C THR A 216 -5.48 -14.64 -6.73
N SER A 217 -6.27 -13.66 -6.26
CA SER A 217 -6.72 -13.56 -4.85
C SER A 217 -8.23 -13.84 -4.72
N PRO A 218 -8.73 -15.08 -4.96
CA PRO A 218 -10.17 -15.35 -5.06
C PRO A 218 -10.92 -15.26 -3.72
N ILE A 219 -10.19 -15.18 -2.60
CA ILE A 219 -10.78 -15.16 -1.25
C ILE A 219 -11.12 -13.72 -0.87
N ARG A 220 -12.29 -13.25 -1.32
CA ARG A 220 -12.81 -11.92 -0.96
C ARG A 220 -14.13 -12.04 -0.21
N ARG A 221 -14.24 -11.41 0.97
CA ARG A 221 -15.54 -11.21 1.59
C ARG A 221 -16.41 -10.28 0.73
N ARG A 222 -17.73 -10.44 0.85
CA ARG A 222 -18.71 -9.82 -0.06
C ARG A 222 -18.65 -8.29 -0.10
N ASP A 223 -18.37 -7.65 1.02
CA ASP A 223 -18.29 -6.19 1.17
C ASP A 223 -16.89 -5.62 0.87
N LEU A 224 -15.87 -6.44 0.63
CA LEU A 224 -14.47 -5.97 0.55
C LEU A 224 -14.26 -4.87 -0.48
N VAL A 225 -14.84 -5.03 -1.67
CA VAL A 225 -14.70 -4.05 -2.76
C VAL A 225 -15.32 -2.71 -2.37
N ASP A 226 -16.58 -2.72 -1.90
CA ASP A 226 -17.30 -1.52 -1.48
C ASP A 226 -16.61 -0.85 -0.27
N ALA A 227 -16.22 -1.63 0.73
CA ALA A 227 -15.54 -1.13 1.92
C ALA A 227 -14.16 -0.52 1.60
N SER A 228 -13.43 -1.09 0.63
CA SER A 228 -12.15 -0.53 0.17
C SER A 228 -12.35 0.81 -0.54
N ILE A 229 -13.36 0.91 -1.40
CA ILE A 229 -13.73 2.15 -2.09
C ILE A 229 -14.17 3.22 -1.09
N GLU A 230 -15.03 2.88 -0.13
CA GLU A 230 -15.51 3.81 0.90
C GLU A 230 -14.37 4.32 1.78
N LYS A 231 -13.43 3.44 2.15
CA LYS A 231 -12.24 3.84 2.89
C LYS A 231 -11.37 4.79 2.08
N PHE A 232 -11.15 4.49 0.80
CA PHE A 232 -10.38 5.34 -0.10
C PHE A 232 -11.01 6.75 -0.23
N LEU A 233 -12.32 6.81 -0.45
CA LEU A 233 -13.06 8.08 -0.58
C LEU A 233 -13.02 8.93 0.70
N SER A 234 -13.00 8.30 1.88
CA SER A 234 -12.95 8.99 3.17
C SER A 234 -11.53 9.31 3.68
N SER A 235 -10.48 8.72 3.09
CA SER A 235 -9.10 8.88 3.58
C SER A 235 -8.27 9.96 2.88
N HIS A 236 -8.83 10.70 1.91
CA HIS A 236 -8.09 11.63 1.04
C HIS A 236 -6.85 11.01 0.36
N ALA A 237 -6.84 9.69 0.21
CA ALA A 237 -5.71 8.94 -0.36
C ALA A 237 -5.68 9.07 -1.88
N GLU A 238 -4.53 8.76 -2.46
CA GLU A 238 -4.31 8.70 -3.91
C GLU A 238 -4.24 7.26 -4.41
N SER A 239 -3.85 6.36 -3.52
CA SER A 239 -3.88 4.91 -3.73
C SER A 239 -4.19 4.19 -2.42
N LEU A 240 -5.00 3.16 -2.50
CA LEU A 240 -5.28 2.21 -1.42
C LEU A 240 -5.01 0.78 -1.90
N GLY A 241 -4.37 -0.02 -1.05
CA GLY A 241 -4.20 -1.47 -1.27
C GLY A 241 -4.73 -2.27 -0.08
N THR A 242 -5.18 -3.49 -0.34
CA THR A 242 -5.49 -4.46 0.72
C THR A 242 -4.23 -5.10 1.26
N VAL A 243 -4.17 -5.27 2.58
CA VAL A 243 -3.01 -5.84 3.28
C VAL A 243 -3.45 -6.83 4.35
N HIS A 244 -2.58 -7.74 4.73
CA HIS A 244 -2.77 -8.56 5.94
C HIS A 244 -1.55 -8.44 6.87
N ARG A 245 -1.74 -8.80 8.15
CA ARG A 245 -0.64 -8.79 9.12
C ARG A 245 0.18 -10.07 9.03
N ASP A 246 1.49 -9.91 8.90
CA ASP A 246 2.49 -10.96 9.07
C ASP A 246 3.30 -10.71 10.35
N TYR A 247 3.51 -11.78 11.11
CA TYR A 247 4.30 -11.79 12.35
C TYR A 247 5.57 -12.62 12.19
N SER A 248 5.98 -12.91 10.96
CA SER A 248 7.25 -13.57 10.70
C SER A 248 8.40 -12.60 10.97
N TYR A 249 9.53 -13.14 11.41
CA TYR A 249 10.76 -12.41 11.66
C TYR A 249 11.89 -13.06 10.87
N GLU A 250 12.94 -12.30 10.59
CA GLU A 250 14.06 -12.78 9.80
C GLU A 250 14.92 -13.75 10.63
N TYR A 251 15.34 -14.85 10.01
CA TYR A 251 16.26 -15.80 10.63
C TYR A 251 17.59 -15.11 10.96
N GLY A 252 18.14 -15.38 12.15
CA GLY A 252 19.35 -14.73 12.65
C GLY A 252 19.09 -13.52 13.55
N GLN A 253 17.84 -13.04 13.66
CA GLN A 253 17.45 -12.13 14.74
C GLN A 253 17.19 -12.91 16.04
N LEU A 254 17.51 -12.30 17.20
CA LEU A 254 17.23 -12.88 18.52
C LEU A 254 15.75 -13.25 18.61
N MET A 255 15.43 -14.55 18.70
CA MET A 255 14.07 -15.11 18.59
C MET A 255 13.07 -14.39 19.50
N PRO A 256 12.34 -13.38 19.01
CA PRO A 256 11.41 -12.64 19.84
C PRO A 256 10.17 -13.49 20.07
N ARG A 257 9.48 -13.28 21.20
CA ARG A 257 8.20 -13.95 21.41
C ARG A 257 7.19 -13.38 20.42
N ARG A 258 6.24 -14.19 19.93
CA ARG A 258 5.28 -13.75 18.90
C ARG A 258 4.53 -12.46 19.26
N GLN A 259 4.16 -12.29 20.53
CA GLN A 259 3.47 -11.11 21.04
C GLN A 259 4.33 -9.83 21.05
N GLU A 260 5.65 -9.94 20.89
CA GLU A 260 6.60 -8.83 20.84
C GLU A 260 6.91 -8.40 19.39
N ILE A 261 6.49 -9.20 18.41
CA ILE A 261 6.73 -8.92 17.00
C ILE A 261 5.75 -7.85 16.53
N ALA A 262 6.28 -6.68 16.19
CA ALA A 262 5.51 -5.67 15.46
C ALA A 262 5.12 -6.24 14.09
N PRO A 263 3.83 -6.29 13.74
CA PRO A 263 3.40 -6.92 12.50
C PRO A 263 3.84 -6.10 11.28
N ARG A 264 4.27 -6.81 10.24
CA ARG A 264 4.44 -6.25 8.91
C ARG A 264 3.09 -6.25 8.20
N LEU A 265 2.80 -5.18 7.48
CA LEU A 265 1.65 -5.14 6.57
C LEU A 265 2.11 -5.67 5.21
N VAL A 266 1.55 -6.81 4.83
CA VAL A 266 1.89 -7.51 3.59
C VAL A 266 0.78 -7.24 2.58
N ASP A 267 1.16 -6.67 1.44
CA ASP A 267 0.28 -6.54 0.27
C ASP A 267 -0.21 -7.93 -0.14
N ASN A 268 -1.49 -8.05 -0.48
CA ASN A 268 -2.09 -9.32 -0.86
C ASN A 268 -2.77 -9.32 -2.23
N GLY A 269 -2.53 -8.28 -3.04
CA GLY A 269 -2.98 -8.27 -4.44
C GLY A 269 -4.49 -8.19 -4.64
N SER A 270 -5.28 -8.19 -3.56
CA SER A 270 -6.70 -8.50 -3.66
C SER A 270 -7.52 -7.34 -4.22
N VAL A 271 -7.41 -6.15 -3.64
CA VAL A 271 -8.10 -4.95 -4.11
C VAL A 271 -7.15 -3.76 -4.05
N TYR A 272 -7.00 -3.07 -5.17
CA TYR A 272 -6.37 -1.75 -5.22
C TYR A 272 -7.39 -0.72 -5.65
N VAL A 273 -7.42 0.44 -5.00
CA VAL A 273 -8.24 1.60 -5.39
C VAL A 273 -7.30 2.76 -5.68
N LEU A 274 -7.25 3.20 -6.93
CA LEU A 274 -6.28 4.18 -7.42
C LEU A 274 -7.00 5.35 -8.06
N LYS A 275 -6.48 6.57 -7.86
CA LYS A 275 -6.90 7.68 -8.72
C LYS A 275 -6.48 7.44 -10.16
N ALA A 276 -7.36 7.74 -11.11
CA ALA A 276 -7.05 7.60 -12.53
C ALA A 276 -5.92 8.54 -12.99
N GLU A 277 -5.83 9.75 -12.43
CA GLU A 277 -4.73 10.69 -12.72
C GLU A 277 -3.35 10.12 -12.36
N LEU A 278 -3.26 9.39 -11.25
CA LEU A 278 -2.04 8.74 -10.78
C LEU A 278 -1.60 7.65 -11.77
N VAL A 279 -2.55 6.82 -12.20
CA VAL A 279 -2.32 5.75 -13.18
C VAL A 279 -1.91 6.32 -14.54
N ARG A 280 -2.58 7.38 -15.02
CA ARG A 280 -2.21 8.08 -16.26
C ARG A 280 -0.81 8.67 -16.21
N ALA A 281 -0.37 9.14 -15.04
CA ALA A 281 0.99 9.62 -14.80
C ALA A 281 2.04 8.50 -14.68
N GLY A 282 1.67 7.23 -14.90
CA GLY A 282 2.60 6.11 -14.81
C GLY A 282 2.94 5.71 -13.38
N ARG A 283 2.07 6.01 -12.41
CA ARG A 283 2.29 5.71 -11.00
C ARG A 283 1.23 4.74 -10.45
N TRP A 284 1.68 3.80 -9.63
CA TRP A 284 0.80 2.93 -8.83
C TRP A 284 0.58 3.49 -7.42
N LEU A 285 1.62 4.10 -6.85
CA LEU A 285 1.63 4.65 -5.50
C LEU A 285 1.65 6.18 -5.52
N GLY A 286 0.63 6.77 -4.89
CA GLY A 286 0.56 8.20 -4.63
C GLY A 286 1.38 8.61 -3.41
N ASP A 287 1.38 9.90 -3.10
CA ASP A 287 2.09 10.44 -1.95
C ASP A 287 1.28 10.23 -0.66
N ARG A 288 -0.05 10.11 -0.79
CA ARG A 288 -0.97 9.73 0.30
C ARG A 288 -1.50 8.32 0.10
N LEU A 289 -1.00 7.39 0.92
CA LEU A 289 -1.37 5.98 0.90
C LEU A 289 -2.41 5.68 1.98
N ALA A 290 -3.40 4.86 1.64
CA ALA A 290 -4.23 4.17 2.61
C ALA A 290 -4.08 2.66 2.45
N VAL A 291 -4.39 1.91 3.51
CA VAL A 291 -4.40 0.45 3.47
C VAL A 291 -5.72 -0.06 4.01
N PHE A 292 -6.24 -1.15 3.46
CA PHE A 292 -7.39 -1.87 4.01
C PHE A 292 -6.93 -3.22 4.55
N GLU A 293 -7.03 -3.42 5.86
CA GLU A 293 -6.57 -4.67 6.48
C GLU A 293 -7.62 -5.78 6.29
N THR A 294 -7.19 -6.93 5.79
CA THR A 294 -7.98 -8.15 5.63
C THR A 294 -7.46 -9.24 6.56
N SER A 295 -8.21 -10.34 6.66
CA SER A 295 -7.69 -11.55 7.30
C SER A 295 -6.51 -12.13 6.51
N ARG A 296 -5.69 -12.97 7.17
CA ARG A 296 -4.61 -13.72 6.51
C ARG A 296 -5.14 -14.69 5.45
N GLU A 297 -6.33 -15.25 5.68
CA GLU A 297 -7.00 -16.14 4.71
C GLU A 297 -7.38 -15.39 3.42
N GLU A 298 -7.93 -14.17 3.55
CA GLU A 298 -8.18 -13.30 2.40
C GLU A 298 -6.90 -12.80 1.72
N GLY A 299 -5.76 -12.94 2.41
CA GLY A 299 -4.44 -12.63 1.88
C GLY A 299 -3.79 -13.74 1.06
N ALA A 300 -4.44 -14.91 0.91
CA ALA A 300 -3.89 -16.00 0.12
C ALA A 300 -4.02 -15.73 -1.39
N GLU A 301 -2.89 -15.69 -2.08
CA GLU A 301 -2.76 -15.50 -3.52
C GLU A 301 -2.31 -16.80 -4.20
N ILE A 302 -2.78 -17.04 -5.41
CA ILE A 302 -2.41 -18.21 -6.21
C ILE A 302 -1.27 -17.85 -7.16
N ASP A 303 -0.05 -18.21 -6.80
CA ASP A 303 1.12 -18.10 -7.65
C ASP A 303 1.59 -19.45 -8.16
N GLU A 304 1.56 -20.48 -7.30
CA GLU A 304 2.08 -21.81 -7.55
C GLU A 304 1.02 -22.93 -7.30
N PRO A 305 1.30 -24.18 -7.68
CA PRO A 305 0.38 -25.30 -7.44
C PRO A 305 0.03 -25.52 -5.95
N PHE A 306 0.93 -25.21 -5.02
CA PHE A 306 0.63 -25.31 -3.59
C PHE A 306 -0.45 -24.32 -3.16
N ASP A 307 -0.43 -23.11 -3.71
CA ASP A 307 -1.41 -22.08 -3.39
C ASP A 307 -2.80 -22.45 -3.90
N LEU A 308 -2.89 -23.07 -5.08
CA LEU A 308 -4.14 -23.64 -5.59
C LEU A 308 -4.76 -24.60 -4.58
N TRP A 309 -3.95 -25.54 -4.07
CA TRP A 309 -4.39 -26.50 -3.06
C TRP A 309 -4.85 -25.79 -1.79
N LEU A 310 -4.06 -24.84 -1.27
CA LEU A 310 -4.37 -24.11 -0.04
C LEU A 310 -5.66 -23.29 -0.18
N VAL A 311 -5.76 -22.47 -1.22
CA VAL A 311 -6.90 -21.60 -1.49
C VAL A 311 -8.17 -22.41 -1.71
N GLU A 312 -8.10 -23.53 -2.43
CA GLU A 312 -9.25 -24.42 -2.60
C GLU A 312 -9.76 -24.95 -1.25
N HIS A 313 -8.87 -25.34 -0.34
CA HIS A 313 -9.28 -25.82 0.99
C HIS A 313 -9.92 -24.71 1.83
N ILE A 314 -9.38 -23.49 1.80
CA ILE A 314 -9.96 -22.35 2.51
C ILE A 314 -11.36 -22.04 1.96
N LEU A 315 -11.52 -21.96 0.64
CA LEU A 315 -12.81 -21.68 0.00
C LEU A 315 -13.85 -22.76 0.34
N ARG A 316 -13.49 -24.04 0.29
CA ARG A 316 -14.37 -25.14 0.69
C ARG A 316 -14.75 -25.09 2.17
N TYR A 317 -13.83 -24.69 3.04
CA TYR A 317 -14.09 -24.53 4.46
C TYR A 317 -15.10 -23.39 4.72
N ARG A 318 -14.86 -22.21 4.15
CA ARG A 318 -15.75 -21.04 4.30
C ARG A 318 -17.15 -21.32 3.75
N TRP A 319 -17.26 -22.09 2.67
CA TRP A 319 -18.56 -22.50 2.12
C TRP A 319 -19.34 -23.42 3.07
N LYS A 320 -18.66 -24.31 3.80
CA LYS A 320 -19.29 -25.17 4.81
C LYS A 320 -19.71 -24.37 6.04
N ASP A 321 -18.93 -23.36 6.42
CA ASP A 321 -19.22 -22.54 7.60
C ASP A 321 -20.40 -21.58 7.37
N GLN A 322 -20.57 -21.05 6.15
CA GLN A 322 -21.76 -20.29 5.76
C GLN A 322 -23.08 -21.10 5.83
N ARG A 323 -23.01 -22.43 5.95
CA ARG A 323 -24.17 -23.32 6.19
C ARG A 323 -24.33 -23.72 7.66
N ARG A 324 -23.42 -23.32 8.55
CA ARG A 324 -23.56 -23.55 9.99
C ARG A 324 -24.29 -22.34 10.60
N PRO A 325 -25.40 -22.52 11.34
CA PRO A 325 -25.97 -21.43 12.11
C PRO A 325 -24.93 -20.94 13.13
N ASP A 326 -24.64 -19.64 13.10
CA ASP A 326 -23.64 -18.93 13.89
C ASP A 326 -23.55 -19.41 15.36
N ALA A 327 -22.48 -20.14 15.69
CA ALA A 327 -22.10 -20.40 17.08
C ALA A 327 -21.04 -19.41 17.59
N LEU A 328 -20.42 -18.60 16.71
CA LEU A 328 -19.26 -17.76 17.06
C LEU A 328 -19.45 -16.25 16.83
N SER A 329 -20.59 -15.77 16.32
CA SER A 329 -20.84 -14.32 16.17
C SER A 329 -21.23 -13.59 17.47
N ARG A 330 -21.29 -14.30 18.61
CA ARG A 330 -21.73 -13.71 19.90
C ARG A 330 -20.62 -13.17 20.82
N SER A 331 -19.34 -13.15 20.44
CA SER A 331 -18.27 -12.81 21.40
C SER A 331 -17.42 -11.57 21.10
N GLN A 332 -17.64 -10.80 20.03
CA GLN A 332 -16.72 -9.67 19.71
C GLN A 332 -17.33 -8.28 19.53
N HIS A 333 -18.56 -8.03 19.99
CA HIS A 333 -19.09 -6.66 20.10
C HIS A 333 -19.50 -6.35 21.55
N ARG A 334 -18.50 -6.25 22.43
CA ARG A 334 -18.62 -5.46 23.66
C ARG A 334 -17.70 -4.25 23.52
N VAL A 335 -18.28 -3.15 23.04
CA VAL A 335 -17.68 -1.82 23.15
C VAL A 335 -17.72 -1.45 24.63
N THR A 336 -16.60 -1.69 25.34
CA THR A 336 -16.46 -1.21 26.71
C THR A 336 -16.00 0.24 26.65
N VAL A 337 -16.94 1.18 26.75
CA VAL A 337 -16.61 2.59 27.02
C VAL A 337 -16.24 2.68 28.51
N ALA A 338 -14.96 2.63 28.81
CA ALA A 338 -14.47 2.90 30.16
C ALA A 338 -14.44 4.42 30.40
N SER A 339 -15.48 4.97 31.02
CA SER A 339 -15.43 6.32 31.60
C SER A 339 -14.49 6.31 32.80
N LYS A 340 -13.39 7.07 32.77
CA LYS A 340 -12.58 7.35 33.96
C LYS A 340 -13.44 8.16 34.94
N ARG A 341 -14.02 7.49 35.94
CA ARG A 341 -14.45 8.16 37.18
C ARG A 341 -13.22 8.34 38.05
N SER A 342 -13.02 9.57 38.48
CA SER A 342 -12.02 10.04 39.44
C SER A 342 -12.00 9.17 40.70
N ALA A 343 -10.80 8.77 41.12
CA ALA A 343 -10.58 8.10 42.40
C ALA A 343 -10.89 9.08 43.56
N PRO A 344 -11.58 8.63 44.63
CA PRO A 344 -11.67 9.41 45.85
C PRO A 344 -10.40 9.25 46.69
N SER A 345 -9.92 10.38 47.19
CA SER A 345 -8.85 10.49 48.19
C SER A 345 -9.19 9.66 49.43
N LYS A 346 -8.33 8.69 49.78
CA LYS A 346 -8.32 8.12 51.13
C LYS A 346 -7.63 9.08 52.07
N GLY A 347 -8.39 9.65 52.99
CA GLY A 347 -7.90 10.33 54.18
C GLY A 347 -8.68 9.84 55.39
N VAL A 348 -7.94 9.36 56.39
CA VAL A 348 -8.21 9.54 57.84
C VAL A 348 -9.48 8.88 58.39
N LEU A 349 -9.35 7.65 58.91
CA LEU A 349 -9.18 7.29 60.34
C LEU A 349 -9.05 5.77 60.50
#